data_AF-X1EKT3-F1
#
_entry.id   AF-X1EKT3-F1
#
_cell.length_a   1.000
_cell.length_b   1.000
_cell.length_c   1.000
_cell.angle_alpha   90.00
_cell.angle_beta   90.00
_cell.angle_gamma   90.00
#
_symmetry.space_group_name_H-M   'P 1'
#
loop_
_entity.id
_entity.type
_entity.pdbx_description
1 polymer ?
#
loop_
_entity_poly.entity_id
_entity_poly.type
_entity_poly.pdbx_seq_one_letter_code
_entity_poly.pdbx_strand_id
1 'polypeptide(L)' 'MALTNEPGIYIQAGNSNVDERWWNIGIRIEDDVVVTKDGHEVLTNQVPKEITQIEALMAESR' A
#
# COMPACT_ATOMS: atom_id res chain seq x y z
N MET A 1 -21.49 -3.70 -4.85
CA MET A 1 -20.36 -4.55 -5.33
C MET A 1 -19.22 -4.35 -4.35
N ALA A 2 -18.53 -5.42 -3.95
CA ALA A 2 -17.32 -5.34 -3.13
C ALA A 2 -16.12 -5.82 -3.94
N LEU A 3 -14.96 -5.17 -3.79
CA LEU A 3 -13.72 -5.47 -4.51
C LEU A 3 -12.51 -4.96 -3.73
N THR A 4 -11.32 -5.43 -4.09
CA THR A 4 -10.03 -4.92 -3.61
C THR A 4 -9.56 -3.74 -4.47
N ASN A 5 -8.85 -2.79 -3.86
CA ASN A 5 -8.03 -1.79 -4.55
C ASN A 5 -6.58 -1.95 -4.09
N GLU A 6 -5.75 -2.54 -4.95
CA GLU A 6 -4.47 -3.17 -4.55
C GLU A 6 -3.26 -2.83 -5.45
N PRO A 7 -2.94 -1.56 -5.72
CA PRO A 7 -1.77 -1.21 -6.53
C PRO A 7 -0.47 -1.71 -5.90
N GLY A 8 0.44 -2.23 -6.74
CA GLY A 8 1.76 -2.69 -6.33
C GLY A 8 2.86 -2.39 -7.33
N ILE A 9 4.07 -2.19 -6.82
CA ILE A 9 5.30 -1.98 -7.58
C ILE A 9 6.33 -2.99 -7.10
N TYR A 10 6.94 -3.71 -8.04
CA TYR A 10 7.93 -4.75 -7.76
C TYR A 10 9.14 -4.53 -8.67
N ILE A 11 10.31 -4.33 -8.08
CA ILE A 11 11.54 -4.01 -8.80
C ILE A 11 12.52 -5.18 -8.64
N GLN A 12 12.71 -5.95 -9.70
CA GLN A 12 13.72 -7.01 -9.73
C GLN A 12 15.12 -6.42 -9.83
N ALA A 13 16.10 -7.02 -9.12
CA ALA A 13 17.51 -6.72 -9.32
C ALA A 13 17.97 -6.95 -10.78
N GLY A 14 18.98 -6.20 -11.20
CA GLY A 14 19.53 -6.26 -12.55
C GLY A 14 18.73 -5.49 -13.61
N ASN A 15 17.70 -4.72 -13.23
CA ASN A 15 17.00 -3.86 -14.17
C ASN A 15 17.88 -2.65 -14.54
N SER A 16 18.39 -2.63 -15.77
CA SER A 16 19.30 -1.59 -16.26
C SER A 16 18.70 -0.18 -16.34
N ASN A 17 17.38 -0.05 -16.26
CA ASN A 17 16.68 1.24 -16.31
C ASN A 17 16.33 1.78 -14.90
N VAL A 18 16.72 1.09 -13.83
CA VAL A 18 16.37 1.44 -12.45
C VAL A 18 17.62 1.42 -11.58
N ASP A 19 17.81 2.47 -10.78
CA ASP A 19 18.91 2.59 -9.82
C ASP A 19 18.94 1.39 -8.85
N GLU A 20 20.14 0.86 -8.58
CA GLU A 20 20.39 -0.30 -7.71
C GLU A 20 19.78 -0.12 -6.32
N ARG A 21 19.69 1.12 -5.81
CA ARG A 21 19.08 1.39 -4.49
C ARG A 21 17.61 0.99 -4.40
N TRP A 22 16.93 0.83 -5.54
CA TRP A 22 15.53 0.43 -5.60
C TRP A 22 15.32 -1.05 -5.92
N TRP A 23 16.40 -1.81 -6.14
CA TRP A 23 16.31 -3.22 -6.49
C TRP A 23 15.82 -4.09 -5.34
N ASN A 24 15.13 -5.17 -5.69
CA ASN A 24 14.53 -6.14 -4.77
C ASN A 24 13.53 -5.54 -3.77
N ILE A 25 12.98 -4.35 -4.08
CA ILE A 25 11.91 -3.74 -3.32
C ILE A 25 10.57 -4.09 -3.99
N GLY A 26 9.67 -4.67 -3.19
CA GLY A 26 8.29 -4.95 -3.58
C GLY A 26 7.34 -4.34 -2.56
N ILE A 27 6.42 -3.50 -3.02
CA ILE A 27 5.44 -2.81 -2.17
C ILE A 27 4.06 -2.97 -2.81
N ARG A 28 3.06 -3.30 -2.00
CA ARG A 28 1.63 -3.29 -2.35
C ARG A 28 0.85 -2.69 -1.18
N ILE A 29 -0.11 -1.82 -1.49
CA ILE A 29 -1.07 -1.30 -0.51
C ILE A 29 -2.44 -1.72 -1.00
N GLU A 30 -3.24 -2.28 -0.12
CA GLU A 30 -4.51 -2.92 -0.46
C GLU A 30 -5.59 -2.53 0.53
N ASP A 31 -6.79 -2.23 0.00
CA ASP A 31 -8.00 -2.01 0.77
C ASP A 31 -9.19 -2.74 0.15
N ASP A 32 -10.11 -3.18 1.01
CA ASP A 32 -11.44 -3.64 0.62
C ASP A 32 -12.38 -2.45 0.47
N VAL A 33 -13.04 -2.36 -0.68
CA VAL A 33 -13.92 -1.25 -1.05
C VAL A 33 -15.30 -1.77 -1.43
N VAL A 34 -16.36 -1.13 -0.92
CA VAL A 34 -17.72 -1.35 -1.37
C VAL A 34 -18.21 -0.16 -2.20
N VAL A 35 -18.72 -0.43 -3.40
CA VAL A 35 -19.39 0.57 -4.24
C VAL A 35 -20.78 0.85 -3.67
N THR A 36 -21.05 2.12 -3.37
CA THR A 36 -22.33 2.64 -2.87
C THR A 36 -23.08 3.37 -3.99
N LYS A 37 -24.27 3.89 -3.70
CA LYS A 37 -25.07 4.64 -4.69
C LYS A 37 -24.36 5.91 -5.16
N ASP A 38 -23.69 6.59 -4.23
CA ASP A 38 -23.12 7.93 -4.45
C ASP A 38 -21.57 7.93 -4.49
N GLY A 39 -20.94 6.75 -4.45
CA GLY A 39 -19.48 6.62 -4.45
C GLY A 39 -19.00 5.25 -3.96
N HIS A 40 -18.10 5.27 -2.98
CA HIS A 40 -17.55 4.06 -2.37
C HIS A 40 -17.26 4.28 -0.88
N GLU A 41 -17.15 3.17 -0.14
CA GLU A 41 -16.70 3.14 1.25
C GLU A 41 -15.52 2.17 1.37
N VAL A 42 -14.50 2.56 2.14
CA VAL A 42 -13.31 1.74 2.40
C VAL A 42 -13.50 1.00 3.72
N LEU A 43 -13.65 -0.33 3.64
CA LEU A 43 -14.00 -1.18 4.78
C LEU A 43 -12.79 -1.44 5.70
N THR A 44 -11.58 -1.35 5.16
CA THR A 44 -10.31 -1.67 5.84
C THR A 44 -9.49 -0.44 6.22
N ASN A 45 -10.11 0.75 6.27
CA ASN A 45 -9.40 2.02 6.47
C ASN A 45 -8.76 2.23 7.86
N GLN A 46 -8.97 1.31 8.81
CA GLN A 46 -8.50 1.45 10.20
C GLN A 46 -7.00 1.17 10.36
N VAL A 47 -6.40 0.40 9.45
CA VAL A 47 -4.95 0.17 9.47
C VAL A 47 -4.24 1.37 8.85
N PRO A 48 -3.19 1.93 9.49
CA PRO A 48 -2.45 3.05 8.92
C PRO A 48 -1.71 2.63 7.66
N LYS A 49 -1.76 3.48 6.64
CA LYS A 49 -1.10 3.29 5.34
C LYS A 49 -0.27 4.50 4.90
N GLU A 50 -0.48 5.65 5.54
CA GLU A 50 0.38 6.82 5.36
C GLU A 50 1.72 6.62 6.07
N ILE A 51 2.80 7.08 5.44
CA ILE A 51 4.18 6.90 5.93
C ILE A 51 4.31 7.36 7.39
N THR A 52 3.85 8.57 7.69
CA THR A 52 3.95 9.17 9.03
C THR A 52 3.17 8.39 10.08
N GLN A 53 2.02 7.81 9.72
CA GLN A 53 1.19 7.02 10.64
C GLN A 53 1.83 5.66 10.92
N ILE A 54 2.39 5.01 9.89
CA ILE A 54 3.13 3.75 10.05
C ILE A 54 4.35 3.96 10.94
N GLU A 55 5.16 4.99 10.66
CA GLU A 55 6.37 5.30 11.44
C GLU A 55 6.03 5.61 12.91
N ALA A 56 4.97 6.37 13.18
CA ALA A 56 4.50 6.64 14.53
C ALA A 56 4.09 5.35 15.26
N LEU A 57 3.26 4.51 14.63
CA LEU A 57 2.83 3.23 15.21
C LEU A 57 4.01 2.30 15.51
N MET A 58 4.99 2.22 14.61
CA MET A 58 6.21 1.43 14.81
C MET A 58 7.09 1.95 15.95
N ALA A 59 7.14 3.27 16.14
CA ALA A 59 7.90 3.88 17.22
C ALA A 59 7.28 3.63 18.59
N GLU A 60 5.94 3.62 18.69
CA GLU A 60 5.22 3.29 19.94
C GLU A 60 5.44 1.85 20.40
N SER A 61 5.70 0.94 19.46
CA SER A 61 5.85 -0.51 19.72
C SER A 61 7.30 -0.95 19.96
N ARG A 62 8.26 -0.02 20.03
CA ARG A 62 9.69 -0.27 20.26
C ARG A 62 10.08 -0.05 21.72
#